data_AF-A0A3D3DET0-F1
#
_entry.id   AF-A0A3D3DET0-F1
#
_cell.length_a   1.000
_cell.length_b   1.000
_cell.length_c   1.000
_cell.angle_alpha   90.00
_cell.angle_beta   90.00
_cell.angle_gamma   90.00
#
_symmetry.space_group_name_H-M   'P 1'
#
loop_
_entity.id
_entity.type
_entity.pdbx_description
1 polymer ?
#
loop_
_entity_poly.entity_id
_entity_poly.type
_entity_poly.pdbx_seq_one_letter_code
_entity_poly.pdbx_strand_id
1 'polypeptide(L)'
;MKKVYVLGLALLTWGGCQTRPLLHDVSPRVIGRVVAADTGRPLAGVQVINYAQPEDYDSASPPKGGQLLKRKPIARTDSEGRFIFAREQVLTPFGGSGWFSLQLFINQAGYERFLTNYSYLNLGTNTWKGQPVLDTGDIRLQPAAR
;
A
#
# COMPACT_ATOMS: atom_id res chain seq x y z
N MET A 1 54.72 -8.11 31.26
CA MET A 1 54.05 -7.45 30.11
C MET A 1 53.08 -8.42 29.42
N LYS A 2 51.96 -8.80 30.08
CA LYS A 2 50.98 -9.77 29.53
C LYS A 2 49.50 -9.47 29.88
N LYS A 3 49.22 -8.34 30.57
CA LYS A 3 47.88 -8.04 31.11
C LYS A 3 47.11 -6.95 30.35
N VAL A 4 47.69 -6.35 29.30
CA VAL A 4 47.08 -5.20 28.62
C VAL A 4 46.22 -5.61 27.41
N TYR A 5 46.36 -6.83 26.88
CA TYR A 5 45.63 -7.26 25.68
C TYR A 5 44.18 -7.69 25.92
N VAL A 6 43.76 -7.88 27.18
CA VAL A 6 42.41 -8.38 27.49
C VAL A 6 41.36 -7.26 27.52
N LEU A 7 41.77 -6.00 27.71
CA LEU A 7 40.82 -4.88 27.76
C LEU A 7 40.36 -4.38 26.37
N GLY A 8 41.09 -4.70 25.30
CA GLY A 8 40.77 -4.21 23.94
C GLY A 8 39.61 -4.96 23.26
N LEU A 9 39.37 -6.22 23.63
CA LEU A 9 38.32 -7.05 22.99
C LEU A 9 36.92 -6.83 23.58
N ALA A 10 36.80 -6.29 24.80
CA ALA A 10 35.50 -6.04 25.45
C ALA A 10 34.77 -4.79 24.91
N LEU A 11 35.45 -3.94 24.12
CA LEU A 11 34.86 -2.72 23.55
C LEU A 11 34.15 -2.94 22.21
N LEU A 12 34.40 -4.06 21.53
CA LEU A 12 33.77 -4.37 20.23
C LEU A 12 32.36 -4.96 20.35
N THR A 13 31.92 -5.37 21.55
CA THR A 13 30.58 -5.92 21.77
C THR A 13 29.53 -4.87 22.12
N TRP A 14 29.93 -3.60 22.29
CA TRP A 14 29.00 -2.49 22.57
C TRP A 14 28.67 -1.61 21.36
N GLY A 15 29.32 -1.85 20.21
CA GLY A 15 28.89 -1.31 18.92
C GLY A 15 27.62 -2.04 18.50
N GLY A 16 26.47 -1.60 19.04
CA GLY A 16 25.17 -2.18 18.79
C GLY A 16 25.00 -2.51 17.31
N CYS A 17 24.64 -3.76 17.01
CA CYS A 17 24.08 -4.13 15.72
C CYS A 17 22.83 -3.26 15.52
N GLN A 18 22.97 -2.10 14.88
CA GLN A 18 21.85 -1.45 14.21
C GLN A 18 21.51 -2.35 13.03
N THR A 19 20.78 -3.43 13.29
CA THR A 19 20.16 -4.25 12.26
C THR A 19 19.21 -3.34 11.52
N ARG A 20 19.66 -2.81 10.38
CA ARG A 20 18.75 -2.20 9.41
C ARG A 20 17.75 -3.29 9.04
N PRO A 21 16.44 -3.08 9.21
CA PRO A 21 15.47 -4.09 8.86
C PRO A 21 15.64 -4.40 7.37
N LEU A 22 15.86 -5.68 7.04
CA LEU A 22 15.96 -6.13 5.65
C LEU A 22 14.63 -5.96 4.89
N LEU A 23 13.53 -5.77 5.64
CA LEU A 23 12.20 -5.49 5.12
C LEU A 23 11.96 -3.98 5.08
N HIS A 24 11.67 -3.47 3.89
CA HIS A 24 11.21 -2.10 3.68
C HIS A 24 9.77 -2.07 3.21
N ASP A 25 9.01 -1.08 3.69
CA ASP A 25 7.65 -0.84 3.24
C ASP A 25 7.62 -0.18 1.88
N VAL A 26 6.89 -0.80 0.96
CA VAL A 26 6.62 -0.26 -0.38
C VAL A 26 5.16 0.06 -0.61
N SER A 27 4.29 -0.25 0.36
CA SER A 27 2.91 0.25 0.41
C SER A 27 2.37 0.14 1.83
N PRO A 28 1.66 1.14 2.36
CA PRO A 28 1.04 1.04 3.67
C PRO A 28 -0.14 0.08 3.61
N ARG A 29 -0.67 -0.29 4.77
CA ARG A 29 -2.02 -0.88 4.77
C ARG A 29 -3.01 0.20 4.36
N VAL A 30 -3.94 -0.10 3.47
CA VAL A 30 -4.98 0.85 3.05
C VAL A 30 -6.33 0.29 3.46
N ILE A 31 -7.15 1.12 4.10
CA ILE A 31 -8.51 0.80 4.47
C ILE A 31 -9.43 1.91 3.97
N GLY A 32 -10.67 1.55 3.67
CA GLY A 32 -11.67 2.52 3.24
C GLY A 32 -13.05 1.92 3.13
N ARG A 33 -14.02 2.79 2.87
CA ARG A 33 -15.40 2.39 2.58
C ARG A 33 -15.90 3.10 1.33
N VAL A 34 -16.61 2.39 0.48
CA VAL A 34 -17.25 2.95 -0.71
C VAL A 34 -18.74 3.06 -0.46
N VAL A 35 -19.30 4.23 -0.75
CA VAL A 35 -20.71 4.54 -0.58
C VAL A 35 -21.25 5.21 -1.83
N ALA A 36 -22.55 5.07 -2.09
CA ALA A 36 -23.23 5.82 -3.15
C ALA A 36 -23.36 7.30 -2.75
N ALA A 37 -23.03 8.22 -3.65
CA ALA A 37 -23.02 9.64 -3.36
C ALA A 37 -24.42 10.23 -3.12
N ASP A 38 -25.44 9.65 -3.74
CA ASP A 38 -26.84 10.09 -3.70
C ASP A 38 -27.58 9.64 -2.42
N THR A 39 -27.31 8.42 -1.97
CA THR A 39 -28.04 7.78 -0.86
C THR A 39 -27.19 7.60 0.40
N GLY A 40 -25.86 7.75 0.29
CA GLY A 40 -24.91 7.45 1.36
C GLY A 40 -24.85 5.95 1.72
N ARG A 41 -25.51 5.08 0.95
CA ARG A 41 -25.56 3.64 1.23
C ARG A 41 -24.23 2.98 0.89
N PRO A 42 -23.76 2.00 1.69
CA PRO A 42 -22.57 1.24 1.37
C PRO A 42 -22.76 0.45 0.06
N LEU A 43 -21.68 0.37 -0.72
CA LEU A 43 -21.68 -0.33 -2.00
C LEU A 43 -20.82 -1.59 -1.90
N ALA A 44 -21.48 -2.75 -2.00
CA ALA A 44 -20.82 -4.05 -1.98
C ALA A 44 -20.31 -4.46 -3.36
N GLY A 45 -19.22 -5.25 -3.40
CA GLY A 45 -18.64 -5.80 -4.63
C GLY A 45 -17.98 -4.77 -5.55
N VAL A 46 -17.78 -3.53 -5.10
CA VAL A 46 -17.04 -2.49 -5.83
C VAL A 46 -15.61 -2.97 -6.04
N GLN A 47 -15.12 -2.83 -7.26
CA GLN A 47 -13.72 -3.13 -7.57
C GLN A 47 -12.85 -1.94 -7.21
N VAL A 48 -11.86 -2.14 -6.34
CA VAL A 48 -10.86 -1.15 -5.98
C VAL A 48 -9.49 -1.67 -6.43
N ILE A 49 -8.78 -0.88 -7.21
CA ILE A 49 -7.49 -1.24 -7.81
C ILE A 49 -6.45 -0.20 -7.40
N ASN A 50 -5.30 -0.65 -6.91
CA ASN A 50 -4.14 0.20 -6.75
C ASN A 50 -3.48 0.40 -8.12
N TYR A 51 -3.64 1.60 -8.70
CA TYR A 51 -3.19 1.99 -10.03
C TYR A 51 -1.73 2.47 -10.07
N ALA A 52 -0.92 2.20 -9.03
CA ALA A 52 0.53 2.46 -9.04
C ALA A 52 1.33 1.60 -10.06
N GLN A 53 0.69 1.03 -11.08
CA GLN A 53 1.31 0.36 -12.21
C GLN A 53 1.10 1.14 -13.52
N PRO A 54 1.67 2.34 -13.70
CA PRO A 54 1.61 3.04 -14.98
C PRO A 54 2.50 2.42 -16.09
N GLU A 55 3.31 1.39 -15.81
CA GLU A 55 4.27 0.86 -16.80
C GLU A 55 3.82 -0.41 -17.56
N ASP A 56 2.75 -1.09 -17.16
CA ASP A 56 2.50 -2.47 -17.66
C ASP A 56 1.31 -2.66 -18.61
N TYR A 57 0.48 -1.64 -18.85
CA TYR A 57 -0.76 -1.83 -19.63
C TYR A 57 -0.74 -1.23 -21.04
N ASP A 58 0.26 -0.43 -21.39
CA ASP A 58 0.35 0.21 -22.72
C ASP A 58 1.41 -0.41 -23.64
N SER A 59 2.01 -1.53 -23.25
CA SER A 59 2.93 -2.25 -24.14
C SER A 59 2.13 -3.23 -25.01
N ALA A 60 2.22 -3.10 -26.33
CA ALA A 60 1.72 -4.06 -27.32
C ALA A 60 2.33 -5.49 -27.19
N SER A 61 3.07 -5.76 -26.12
CA SER A 61 3.72 -7.02 -25.80
C SER A 61 2.97 -7.74 -24.66
N PRO A 62 2.78 -9.05 -24.75
CA PRO A 62 2.17 -9.82 -23.67
C PRO A 62 3.01 -9.73 -22.39
N PRO A 63 2.37 -9.71 -21.20
CA PRO A 63 3.07 -9.59 -19.93
C PRO A 63 3.97 -10.80 -19.69
N LYS A 64 5.17 -10.57 -19.17
CA LYS A 64 6.11 -11.64 -18.80
C LYS A 64 5.61 -12.37 -17.54
N GLY A 65 5.97 -13.65 -17.38
CA GLY A 65 5.56 -14.44 -16.21
C GLY A 65 5.90 -13.77 -14.87
N GLY A 66 7.11 -13.21 -14.73
CA GLY A 66 7.50 -12.47 -13.52
C GLY A 66 6.75 -11.14 -13.31
N GLN A 67 6.17 -10.56 -14.37
CA GLN A 67 5.35 -9.34 -14.32
C GLN A 67 3.95 -9.66 -13.77
N LEU A 68 3.41 -10.83 -14.13
CA LEU A 68 2.17 -11.35 -13.54
C LEU A 68 2.30 -11.59 -12.02
N LEU A 69 3.48 -12.02 -11.56
CA LEU A 69 3.78 -12.20 -10.13
C LEU A 69 3.87 -10.87 -9.35
N LYS A 70 4.09 -9.75 -10.05
CA LYS A 70 4.15 -8.40 -9.46
C LYS A 70 2.82 -7.67 -9.50
N ARG A 71 1.79 -8.25 -10.13
CA ARG A 71 0.47 -7.63 -10.26
C ARG A 71 -0.11 -7.35 -8.88
N LYS A 72 -0.49 -6.09 -8.64
CA LYS A 72 -1.11 -5.70 -7.38
C LYS A 72 -2.46 -6.41 -7.22
N PRO A 73 -2.82 -6.82 -5.99
CA PRO A 73 -4.12 -7.42 -5.74
C PRO A 73 -5.24 -6.43 -6.07
N ILE A 74 -6.38 -6.96 -6.50
CA ILE A 74 -7.63 -6.21 -6.66
C ILE A 74 -8.45 -6.45 -5.40
N ALA A 75 -8.84 -5.39 -4.72
CA ALA A 75 -9.75 -5.49 -3.58
C ALA A 75 -11.20 -5.39 -4.07
N ARG A 76 -12.10 -6.09 -3.39
CA ARG A 76 -13.55 -5.92 -3.54
C ARG A 76 -14.16 -5.52 -2.22
N THR A 77 -15.14 -4.63 -2.27
CA THR A 77 -15.84 -4.20 -1.05
C THR A 77 -16.77 -5.29 -0.50
N ASP A 78 -16.86 -5.37 0.82
CA ASP A 78 -17.80 -6.24 1.53
C ASP A 78 -19.24 -5.67 1.56
N SER A 79 -20.15 -6.30 2.30
CA SER A 79 -21.55 -5.85 2.45
C SER A 79 -21.68 -4.45 3.06
N GLU A 80 -20.70 -4.02 3.85
CA GLU A 80 -20.63 -2.70 4.47
C GLU A 80 -19.86 -1.70 3.60
N GLY A 81 -19.53 -2.07 2.36
CA GLY A 81 -18.79 -1.25 1.41
C GLY A 81 -17.30 -1.13 1.75
N ARG A 82 -16.77 -1.91 2.69
CA ARG A 82 -15.40 -1.76 3.17
C ARG A 82 -14.41 -2.54 2.32
N PHE A 83 -13.23 -2.00 2.11
CA PHE A 83 -12.12 -2.68 1.43
C PHE A 83 -10.82 -2.54 2.24
N ILE A 84 -9.90 -3.49 2.02
CA ILE A 84 -8.60 -3.52 2.66
C ILE A 84 -7.54 -3.91 1.62
N PHE A 85 -6.49 -3.11 1.48
CA PHE A 85 -5.22 -3.57 0.92
C PHE A 85 -4.26 -3.88 2.07
N ALA A 86 -3.68 -5.07 2.01
CA ALA A 86 -2.62 -5.44 2.94
C ALA A 86 -1.40 -4.53 2.74
N ARG A 87 -0.66 -4.31 3.83
CA ARG A 87 0.65 -3.67 3.77
C ARG A 87 1.58 -4.53 2.92
N GLU A 88 2.40 -3.89 2.11
CA GLU A 88 3.38 -4.58 1.27
C GLU A 88 4.80 -4.24 1.70
N GLN A 89 5.61 -5.29 1.82
CA GLN A 89 7.00 -5.22 2.22
C GLN A 89 7.86 -6.00 1.23
N VAL A 90 9.05 -5.49 1.00
CA VAL A 90 10.04 -6.11 0.11
C VAL A 90 11.37 -6.23 0.84
N LEU A 91 12.13 -7.25 0.46
CA LEU A 91 13.49 -7.44 0.93
C LEU A 91 14.46 -6.57 0.13
N THR A 92 15.31 -5.80 0.79
CA THR A 92 16.46 -5.14 0.14
C THR A 92 17.51 -6.19 -0.26
N PRO A 93 18.16 -6.07 -1.44
CA PRO A 93 18.11 -4.97 -2.42
C PRO A 93 17.06 -5.15 -3.54
N PHE A 94 16.21 -6.16 -3.47
CA PHE A 94 15.30 -6.55 -4.56
C PHE A 94 14.06 -5.63 -4.70
N GLY A 95 13.93 -4.62 -3.83
CA GLY A 95 12.80 -3.70 -3.78
C GLY A 95 13.20 -2.25 -4.02
N GLY A 96 12.39 -1.52 -4.79
CA GLY A 96 12.51 -0.06 -4.94
C GLY A 96 12.18 0.69 -3.65
N SER A 97 12.64 1.93 -3.55
CA SER A 97 12.46 2.76 -2.35
C SER A 97 11.01 3.22 -2.18
N GLY A 98 10.58 3.27 -0.91
CA GLY A 98 9.38 3.88 -0.31
C GLY A 98 8.26 4.43 -1.20
N TRP A 99 7.03 4.14 -0.81
CA TRP A 99 5.83 4.67 -1.44
C TRP A 99 5.69 6.18 -1.17
N PHE A 100 5.53 6.97 -2.23
CA PHE A 100 5.28 8.41 -2.15
C PHE A 100 3.79 8.75 -2.36
N SER A 101 3.16 8.03 -3.29
CA SER A 101 1.75 8.16 -3.64
C SER A 101 1.12 6.80 -3.96
N LEU A 102 -0.17 6.71 -3.66
CA LEU A 102 -1.05 5.59 -3.98
C LEU A 102 -2.18 6.13 -4.85
N GLN A 103 -2.35 5.58 -6.03
CA GLN A 103 -3.48 5.91 -6.89
C GLN A 103 -4.51 4.80 -6.77
N LEU A 104 -5.77 5.14 -6.46
CA LEU A 104 -6.88 4.18 -6.41
C LEU A 104 -7.80 4.42 -7.59
N PHE A 105 -8.01 3.36 -8.38
CA PHE A 105 -9.03 3.30 -9.41
C PHE A 105 -10.20 2.46 -8.90
N ILE A 106 -11.40 3.02 -8.97
CA ILE A 106 -12.61 2.45 -8.38
C ILE A 106 -13.67 2.34 -9.45
N ASN A 107 -14.24 1.15 -9.58
CA ASN A 107 -15.18 0.83 -10.64
C ASN A 107 -16.33 -0.04 -10.14
N GLN A 108 -17.54 0.33 -10.52
CA GLN A 108 -18.76 -0.45 -10.32
C GLN A 108 -19.75 -0.15 -11.44
N ALA A 109 -20.44 -1.17 -11.93
CA ALA A 109 -21.50 -0.98 -12.92
C ALA A 109 -22.61 -0.07 -12.38
N GLY A 110 -23.07 0.87 -13.21
CA GLY A 110 -24.09 1.86 -12.82
C GLY A 110 -23.53 3.09 -12.08
N TYR A 111 -22.22 3.17 -11.86
CA TYR A 111 -21.54 4.31 -11.25
C TYR A 111 -20.45 4.85 -12.18
N GLU A 112 -20.13 6.13 -12.02
CA GLU A 112 -18.99 6.74 -12.67
C GLU A 112 -17.68 6.12 -12.17
N ARG A 113 -16.72 5.97 -13.08
CA ARG A 113 -15.37 5.53 -12.73
C ARG A 113 -14.68 6.63 -11.95
N PHE A 114 -14.07 6.28 -10.82
CA PHE A 114 -13.42 7.25 -9.96
C PHE A 114 -11.93 6.93 -9.83
N LEU A 115 -11.09 7.94 -10.00
CA LEU A 115 -9.64 7.87 -9.86
C LEU A 115 -9.21 8.91 -8.84
N THR A 116 -8.53 8.47 -7.78
CA THR A 116 -8.06 9.35 -6.70
C THR A 116 -6.62 9.04 -6.32
N ASN A 117 -5.93 10.03 -5.77
CA ASN A 117 -4.54 9.93 -5.35
C ASN A 117 -4.42 10.25 -3.86
N TYR A 118 -3.73 9.37 -3.13
CA TYR A 118 -3.35 9.57 -1.75
C TYR A 118 -1.82 9.67 -1.66
N SER A 119 -1.30 10.72 -1.04
CA SER A 119 0.13 10.86 -0.79
C SER A 119 0.46 10.52 0.67
N TYR A 120 1.74 10.28 0.96
CA TYR A 120 2.21 10.17 2.34
C TYR A 120 1.84 11.41 3.18
N LEU A 121 1.71 12.59 2.57
CA LEU A 121 1.30 13.82 3.26
C LEU A 121 -0.16 13.78 3.73
N ASN A 122 -1.00 13.00 3.05
CA ASN A 122 -2.41 12.79 3.42
C ASN A 122 -2.59 11.75 4.54
N LEU A 123 -1.52 11.02 4.94
CA LEU A 123 -1.57 10.02 6.01
C LEU A 123 -1.72 10.58 7.42
N GLY A 124 -1.71 11.91 7.57
CA GLY A 124 -1.60 12.60 8.85
C GLY A 124 -2.19 11.81 10.01
N THR A 125 -1.30 11.28 10.86
CA THR A 125 -1.54 10.69 12.18
C THR A 125 -2.08 9.25 12.32
N ASN A 126 -2.32 8.48 11.25
CA ASN A 126 -2.87 7.12 11.40
C ASN A 126 -1.78 6.03 11.48
N THR A 127 -1.33 5.72 12.70
CA THR A 127 -0.59 4.48 12.96
C THR A 127 -1.49 3.45 13.64
N TRP A 128 -1.74 2.31 12.99
CA TRP A 128 -2.42 1.18 13.64
C TRP A 128 -1.38 0.26 14.25
N LYS A 129 -1.36 0.13 15.57
CA LYS A 129 -0.35 -0.68 16.29
C LYS A 129 1.10 -0.32 15.89
N GLY A 130 1.37 0.96 15.68
CA GLY A 130 2.69 1.46 15.24
C GLY A 130 3.03 1.20 13.77
N GLN A 131 2.09 0.74 12.95
CA GLN A 131 2.28 0.54 11.51
C GLN A 131 1.58 1.63 10.69
N PRO A 132 2.17 2.06 9.56
CA PRO A 132 1.55 3.06 8.70
C PRO A 132 0.26 2.51 8.08
N VAL A 133 -0.86 3.22 8.32
CA VAL A 133 -2.16 2.92 7.71
C VAL A 133 -2.67 4.16 7.00
N LEU A 134 -3.10 3.97 5.76
CA LEU A 134 -3.89 4.94 5.03
C LEU A 134 -5.37 4.61 5.21
N ASP A 135 -6.09 5.45 5.95
CA ASP A 135 -7.54 5.42 5.98
C ASP A 135 -8.06 6.42 4.95
N THR A 136 -8.75 5.93 3.92
CA THR A 136 -9.32 6.77 2.86
C THR A 136 -10.65 7.41 3.27
N GLY A 137 -11.22 6.99 4.40
CA GLY A 137 -12.58 7.33 4.80
C GLY A 137 -13.62 6.80 3.81
N ASP A 138 -14.73 7.54 3.70
CA ASP A 138 -15.81 7.25 2.77
C ASP A 138 -15.51 7.83 1.39
N ILE A 139 -15.38 6.94 0.41
CA ILE A 139 -15.28 7.28 -1.00
C ILE A 139 -16.68 7.24 -1.61
N ARG A 140 -17.13 8.38 -2.12
CA ARG A 140 -18.48 8.56 -2.67
C ARG A 140 -18.46 8.33 -4.17
N LEU A 141 -19.10 7.27 -4.64
CA LEU A 141 -19.29 7.02 -6.07
C LEU A 141 -20.56 7.68 -6.58
N GLN A 142 -20.43 8.43 -7.66
CA GLN A 142 -21.54 9.10 -8.33
C GLN A 142 -22.26 8.09 -9.23
N PRO A 143 -23.60 7.95 -9.13
CA PRO A 143 -24.35 7.16 -10.09
C PRO A 143 -24.11 7.69 -11.50
N ALA A 144 -23.90 6.79 -12.47
CA ALA A 144 -23.75 7.20 -13.85
C ALA A 144 -25.09 7.77 -14.34
N ALA A 145 -25.06 8.95 -14.97
CA ALA A 145 -26.24 9.48 -15.65
C ALA A 145 -26.73 8.47 -16.69
N ARG A 146 -28.05 8.27 -16.75
CA ARG A 146 -28.69 7.41 -17.75
C ARG A 146 -28.64 8.01 -19.13
#